data_AF-A0A939A728-F1
#
_entry.id   AF-A0A939A728-F1
#
_cell.length_a   1.000
_cell.length_b   1.000
_cell.length_c   1.000
_cell.angle_alpha   90.00
_cell.angle_beta   90.00
_cell.angle_gamma   90.00
#
_symmetry.space_group_name_H-M   'P 1'
#
loop_
_entity.id
_entity.type
_entity.pdbx_description
1 polymer ?
#
loop_
_entity_poly.entity_id
_entity_poly.type
_entity_poly.pdbx_seq_one_letter_code
_entity_poly.pdbx_strand_id
1 'polypeptide(L)'
;MKQCKIKIEVLADLLLSGGEGSALGLDRAVTRDVDGNLELRASHLMGVWREAAREWAVLADAVQFDDSTRWRALADQLFGTDRHRRLMGVGQVQLATTAAQAVAWQTTAREAWSRRPKDDTLRAVEAVPAGTTFDATLWSQADDNVHVEALVAGSLQRLTALGGSRNRGWGRVRIEVGHWATVESNSPPKLIAESGQSDLHRLRLALRVDTPVLLTDTSVPGDLLPTAVVVPGAALRGAVLTALRKVAGADVAEQAATHALFGDALPVPAQAIAQLDHLETLPVPLTLQAVKRVVNKAQAPSGGRAAPWWAEATTGAPHVTSDSHADRLATAASNDGD
;
A
#
# COMPACT_ATOMS: atom_id res chain seq x y z
N MET A 1 19.42 0.89 -6.15
CA MET A 1 18.51 0.71 -4.99
C MET A 1 19.16 -0.31 -4.08
N LYS A 2 19.20 -0.07 -2.77
CA LYS A 2 19.65 -1.08 -1.81
C LYS A 2 18.47 -1.64 -1.03
N GLN A 3 18.61 -2.88 -0.58
CA GLN A 3 17.67 -3.52 0.33
C GLN A 3 18.38 -4.20 1.49
N CYS A 4 17.71 -4.31 2.63
CA CYS A 4 18.13 -5.18 3.71
C CYS A 4 16.92 -5.87 4.33
N LYS A 5 17.12 -7.04 4.92
CA LYS A 5 16.08 -7.73 5.70
C LYS A 5 16.17 -7.32 7.16
N ILE A 6 15.04 -7.20 7.81
CA ILE A 6 14.95 -7.05 9.26
C ILE A 6 14.09 -8.15 9.84
N LYS A 7 14.42 -8.55 11.06
CA LYS A 7 13.64 -9.49 11.87
C LYS A 7 13.19 -8.80 13.14
N ILE A 8 11.90 -8.91 13.46
CA ILE A 8 11.26 -8.28 14.60
C ILE A 8 10.72 -9.38 15.50
N GLU A 9 11.32 -9.54 16.68
CA GLU A 9 10.87 -10.47 17.71
C GLU A 9 10.04 -9.73 18.76
N VAL A 10 8.82 -10.20 19.01
CA VAL A 10 7.93 -9.69 20.05
C VAL A 10 8.35 -10.30 21.40
N LEU A 11 8.89 -9.49 22.30
CA LEU A 11 9.36 -9.92 23.62
C LEU A 11 8.27 -9.86 24.70
N ALA A 12 7.25 -9.04 24.48
CA ALA A 12 6.07 -8.95 25.33
C ALA A 12 4.85 -8.72 24.44
N ASP A 13 3.70 -9.26 24.83
CA ASP A 13 2.47 -9.22 24.05
C ASP A 13 2.22 -7.84 23.43
N LEU A 14 1.92 -7.83 22.14
CA LEU A 14 1.89 -6.63 21.31
C LEU A 14 0.46 -6.29 20.92
N LEU A 15 -0.01 -5.13 21.39
CA LEU A 15 -1.33 -4.60 21.05
C LEU A 15 -1.26 -3.82 19.74
N LEU A 16 -1.75 -4.45 18.68
CA LEU A 16 -2.03 -3.81 17.40
C LEU A 16 -3.51 -3.48 17.31
N SER A 17 -3.85 -2.40 16.62
CA SER A 17 -5.24 -2.01 16.42
C SER A 17 -5.50 -1.93 14.92
N GLY A 18 -6.43 -2.75 14.43
CA GLY A 18 -6.86 -2.71 13.02
C GLY A 18 -7.78 -1.55 12.66
N GLY A 19 -8.31 -0.83 13.65
CA GLY A 19 -9.36 0.19 13.43
C GLY A 19 -10.75 -0.43 13.28
N GLU A 20 -10.84 -1.76 13.19
CA GLU A 20 -12.07 -2.53 13.22
C GLU A 20 -12.62 -2.54 14.65
N GLY A 21 -13.69 -1.79 14.89
CA GLY A 21 -14.44 -1.85 16.13
C GLY A 21 -15.23 -3.16 16.24
N SER A 22 -15.27 -3.73 17.44
CA SER A 22 -16.13 -4.83 17.92
C SER A 22 -16.65 -5.86 16.91
N ALA A 23 -15.79 -6.39 16.03
CA ALA A 23 -16.05 -7.70 15.49
C ALA A 23 -15.80 -8.73 16.61
N LEU A 24 -16.75 -9.65 16.84
CA LEU A 24 -16.61 -10.79 17.77
C LEU A 24 -16.59 -10.47 19.28
N GLY A 25 -17.13 -9.31 19.71
CA GLY A 25 -17.23 -8.98 21.14
C GLY A 25 -15.91 -8.54 21.79
N LEU A 26 -14.91 -8.20 20.98
CA LEU A 26 -13.64 -7.63 21.40
C LEU A 26 -13.65 -6.12 21.18
N ASP A 27 -13.20 -5.32 22.14
CA ASP A 27 -13.01 -3.88 21.96
C ASP A 27 -11.89 -3.56 20.95
N ARG A 28 -10.93 -4.47 20.80
CA ARG A 28 -9.83 -4.34 19.84
C ARG A 28 -9.38 -5.69 19.33
N ALA A 29 -9.41 -5.89 18.02
CA ALA A 29 -8.85 -7.05 17.35
C ALA A 29 -7.48 -6.75 16.73
N VAL A 30 -6.64 -7.78 16.66
CA VAL A 30 -5.36 -7.70 15.93
C VAL A 30 -5.65 -7.80 14.44
N THR A 31 -4.93 -7.00 13.64
CA THR A 31 -5.03 -7.07 12.18
C THR A 31 -4.52 -8.41 11.66
N ARG A 32 -5.18 -8.93 10.64
CA ARG A 32 -4.77 -10.14 9.94
C ARG A 32 -4.55 -9.86 8.45
N ASP A 33 -3.64 -10.59 7.84
CA ASP A 33 -3.39 -10.53 6.40
C ASP A 33 -4.48 -11.29 5.61
N VAL A 34 -4.32 -11.33 4.28
CA VAL A 34 -5.25 -12.01 3.37
C VAL A 34 -5.36 -13.52 3.62
N ASP A 35 -4.35 -14.11 4.25
CA ASP A 35 -4.29 -15.53 4.60
C ASP A 35 -4.79 -15.78 6.04
N GLY A 36 -5.20 -14.73 6.76
CA GLY A 36 -5.71 -14.78 8.13
C GLY A 36 -4.62 -14.81 9.21
N ASN A 37 -3.34 -14.67 8.85
CA ASN A 37 -2.23 -14.63 9.80
C ASN A 37 -2.15 -13.26 10.49
N LEU A 38 -1.55 -13.21 11.69
CA LEU A 38 -1.30 -11.96 12.40
C LEU A 38 -0.44 -11.02 11.56
N GLU A 39 -0.84 -9.76 11.43
CA GLU A 39 -0.17 -8.76 10.59
C GLU A 39 0.35 -7.58 11.41
N LEU A 40 1.63 -7.24 11.22
CA LEU A 40 2.19 -5.95 11.63
C LEU A 40 2.20 -5.01 10.41
N ARG A 41 1.35 -3.99 10.39
CA ARG A 41 1.31 -3.09 9.22
C ARG A 41 2.63 -2.35 9.03
N ALA A 42 3.14 -2.34 7.80
CA ALA A 42 4.35 -1.60 7.41
C ALA A 42 4.24 -0.10 7.73
N SER A 43 3.04 0.48 7.60
CA SER A 43 2.76 1.88 7.94
C SER A 43 2.94 2.17 9.43
N HIS A 44 2.55 1.24 10.31
CA HIS A 44 2.74 1.37 11.74
C HIS A 44 4.23 1.34 12.10
N LEU A 45 4.98 0.37 11.59
CA LEU A 45 6.43 0.31 11.76
C LEU A 45 7.10 1.59 11.24
N MET A 46 6.77 2.00 10.01
CA MET A 46 7.31 3.22 9.40
C MET A 46 7.03 4.48 10.23
N GLY A 47 5.82 4.58 10.79
CA GLY A 47 5.40 5.72 11.61
C GLY A 47 6.24 5.86 12.87
N VAL A 48 6.37 4.78 13.64
CA VAL A 48 7.17 4.76 14.88
C VAL A 48 8.67 4.88 14.56
N TRP A 49 9.13 4.21 13.50
CA TRP A 49 10.53 4.25 13.10
C TRP A 49 11.00 5.65 12.69
N ARG A 50 10.17 6.39 11.93
CA ARG A 50 10.45 7.78 11.58
C ARG A 50 10.70 8.67 12.80
N GLU A 51 9.91 8.50 13.86
CA GLU A 51 10.08 9.25 15.11
C GLU A 51 11.41 8.89 15.78
N ALA A 52 11.69 7.59 15.94
CA ALA A 52 12.96 7.12 16.50
C ALA A 52 14.18 7.56 15.68
N ALA A 53 14.06 7.62 14.34
CA ALA A 53 15.12 8.08 13.45
C ALA A 53 15.40 9.58 13.62
N ARG A 54 14.37 10.40 13.82
CA ARG A 54 14.53 11.83 14.10
C ARG A 54 15.18 12.07 15.46
N GLU A 55 14.76 11.33 16.49
CA GLU A 55 15.40 11.40 17.81
C GLU A 55 16.86 10.98 17.75
N TRP A 56 17.15 9.86 17.08
CA TRP A 56 18.51 9.38 16.89
C TRP A 56 19.37 10.40 16.13
N ALA A 57 18.84 11.01 15.08
CA ALA A 57 19.53 12.03 14.30
C ALA A 57 19.87 13.27 15.14
N VAL A 58 18.95 13.75 15.99
CA VAL A 58 19.22 14.86 16.92
C VAL A 58 20.34 14.52 17.88
N LEU A 59 20.38 13.29 18.39
CA LEU A 59 21.45 12.84 19.28
C LEU A 59 22.78 12.72 18.53
N ALA A 60 22.78 12.16 17.32
CA ALA A 60 23.96 12.01 16.47
C ALA A 60 24.58 13.37 16.11
N ASP A 61 23.73 14.36 15.75
CA ASP A 61 24.14 15.75 15.51
C ASP A 61 24.71 16.38 16.80
N ALA A 62 24.09 16.15 17.97
CA ALA A 62 24.52 16.75 19.24
C ALA A 62 25.87 16.21 19.75
N VAL A 63 26.19 14.94 19.48
CA VAL A 63 27.48 14.33 19.87
C VAL A 63 28.54 14.43 18.79
N GLN A 64 28.26 15.15 17.69
CA GLN A 64 29.15 15.26 16.53
C GLN A 64 29.62 13.88 16.03
N PHE A 65 28.69 12.94 15.92
CA PHE A 65 29.00 11.57 15.50
C PHE A 65 29.74 11.55 14.15
N ASP A 66 29.40 12.50 13.28
CA ASP A 66 30.16 12.86 12.08
C ASP A 66 29.81 14.30 11.70
N ASP A 67 30.80 15.20 11.74
CA ASP A 67 30.62 16.63 11.40
C ASP A 67 30.33 16.87 9.91
N SER A 68 30.60 15.88 9.03
CA SER A 68 30.34 15.99 7.60
C SER A 68 28.88 15.72 7.21
N THR A 69 28.10 15.12 8.13
CA THR A 69 26.74 14.69 7.89
C THR A 69 25.74 15.48 8.73
N ARG A 70 24.71 16.01 8.06
CA ARG A 70 23.54 16.58 8.74
C ARG A 70 22.50 15.48 8.94
N TRP A 71 22.57 14.77 10.07
CA TRP A 71 21.77 13.57 10.32
C TRP A 71 20.28 13.87 10.28
N ARG A 72 19.85 15.02 10.80
CA ARG A 72 18.44 15.42 10.74
C ARG A 72 17.93 15.61 9.31
N ALA A 73 18.75 16.21 8.44
CA ALA A 73 18.39 16.40 7.04
C ALA A 73 18.30 15.05 6.30
N LEU A 74 19.22 14.13 6.59
CA LEU A 74 19.18 12.78 6.03
C LEU A 74 17.92 12.02 6.49
N ALA A 75 17.55 12.11 7.78
CA ALA A 75 16.33 11.51 8.30
C ALA A 75 15.08 12.05 7.58
N ASP A 76 14.99 13.37 7.40
CA ASP A 76 13.84 13.98 6.71
C ASP A 76 13.78 13.62 5.23
N GLN A 77 14.91 13.40 4.55
CA GLN A 77 14.94 12.87 3.17
C GLN A 77 14.50 11.40 3.13
N LEU A 78 15.01 10.58 4.04
CA LEU A 78 14.70 9.15 4.08
C LEU A 78 13.22 8.89 4.35
N PHE A 79 12.65 9.56 5.36
CA PHE A 79 11.27 9.34 5.79
C PHE A 79 10.24 10.28 5.14
N GLY A 80 10.72 11.31 4.45
CA GLY A 80 9.90 12.31 3.79
C GLY A 80 9.33 13.35 4.75
N THR A 81 8.98 14.49 4.17
CA THR A 81 8.29 15.62 4.79
C THR A 81 7.34 16.23 3.76
N ASP A 82 6.59 17.27 4.14
CA ASP A 82 5.77 18.03 3.17
C ASP A 82 6.60 18.62 2.02
N ARG A 83 7.92 18.73 2.20
CA ARG A 83 8.87 19.30 1.22
C ARG A 83 9.74 18.24 0.53
N HIS A 84 9.87 17.05 1.11
CA HIS A 84 10.77 16.02 0.61
C HIS A 84 10.03 14.72 0.40
N ARG A 85 10.17 14.14 -0.80
CA ARG A 85 9.71 12.79 -1.07
C ARG A 85 10.51 11.80 -0.23
N ARG A 86 9.81 10.81 0.33
CA ARG A 86 10.40 9.68 1.05
C ARG A 86 11.29 8.82 0.14
N LEU A 87 12.53 8.57 0.56
CA LEU A 87 13.50 7.70 -0.14
C LEU A 87 13.63 6.28 0.46
N MET A 88 13.11 6.08 1.67
CA MET A 88 13.06 4.80 2.37
C MET A 88 11.68 4.15 2.18
N GLY A 89 11.64 2.83 2.17
CA GLY A 89 10.39 2.12 2.38
C GLY A 89 10.55 0.80 3.09
N VAL A 90 9.41 0.30 3.54
CA VAL A 90 9.24 -0.95 4.27
C VAL A 90 8.29 -1.78 3.41
N GLY A 91 8.71 -2.97 3.01
CA GLY A 91 7.83 -3.97 2.40
C GLY A 91 6.83 -4.51 3.41
N GLN A 92 6.05 -5.52 3.04
CA GLN A 92 5.16 -6.16 4.01
C GLN A 92 5.96 -6.78 5.14
N VAL A 93 5.45 -6.62 6.35
CA VAL A 93 6.01 -7.24 7.55
C VAL A 93 5.24 -8.54 7.75
N GLN A 94 5.85 -9.63 7.32
CA GLN A 94 5.23 -10.94 7.26
C GLN A 94 5.50 -11.72 8.53
N LEU A 95 4.52 -12.50 8.96
CA LEU A 95 4.70 -13.43 10.06
C LEU A 95 5.70 -14.53 9.63
N ALA A 96 6.83 -14.64 10.33
CA ALA A 96 7.87 -15.60 9.97
C ALA A 96 7.48 -17.05 10.32
N THR A 97 6.48 -17.24 11.20
CA THR A 97 5.97 -18.55 11.59
C THR A 97 4.44 -18.54 11.62
N THR A 98 3.82 -19.25 10.68
CA THR A 98 2.36 -19.28 10.45
C THR A 98 1.51 -19.87 11.59
N ALA A 99 2.14 -20.40 12.65
CA ALA A 99 1.43 -21.02 13.77
C ALA A 99 1.04 -20.04 14.91
N ALA A 100 1.40 -18.75 14.82
CA ALA A 100 1.11 -17.80 15.89
C ALA A 100 -0.39 -17.41 15.90
N GLN A 101 -1.07 -17.67 17.01
CA GLN A 101 -2.45 -17.26 17.24
C GLN A 101 -2.51 -16.05 18.17
N ALA A 102 -3.49 -15.17 17.95
CA ALA A 102 -3.72 -14.04 18.85
C ALA A 102 -4.12 -14.52 20.25
N VAL A 103 -3.71 -13.78 21.27
CA VAL A 103 -4.10 -14.01 22.66
C VAL A 103 -5.11 -12.95 23.08
N ALA A 104 -6.19 -13.38 23.72
CA ALA A 104 -7.19 -12.49 24.28
C ALA A 104 -6.81 -12.04 25.69
N TRP A 105 -6.94 -10.74 25.94
CA TRP A 105 -6.69 -10.10 27.21
C TRP A 105 -7.90 -9.31 27.65
N GLN A 106 -8.14 -9.25 28.95
CA GLN A 106 -9.12 -8.37 29.55
C GLN A 106 -8.43 -7.37 30.45
N THR A 107 -8.76 -6.10 30.29
CA THR A 107 -8.19 -5.01 31.08
C THR A 107 -9.33 -4.18 31.67
N THR A 108 -9.16 -3.68 32.89
CA THR A 108 -10.11 -2.77 33.53
C THR A 108 -9.33 -1.68 34.25
N ALA A 109 -9.86 -0.46 34.28
CA ALA A 109 -9.28 0.60 35.06
C ALA A 109 -9.68 0.41 36.54
N ARG A 110 -8.83 0.87 37.44
CA ARG A 110 -9.15 0.91 38.87
C ARG A 110 -9.55 2.32 39.27
N GLU A 111 -10.45 2.42 40.24
CA GLU A 111 -10.71 3.68 40.93
C GLU A 111 -9.43 4.21 41.60
N ALA A 112 -9.25 5.53 41.62
CA ALA A 112 -8.13 6.15 42.29
C ALA A 112 -8.15 5.79 43.79
N TRP A 113 -7.00 5.38 44.33
CA TRP A 113 -6.83 5.02 45.74
C TRP A 113 -7.72 3.86 46.25
N SER A 114 -8.29 3.08 45.34
CA SER A 114 -9.21 1.98 45.65
C SER A 114 -8.75 0.68 44.98
N ARG A 115 -9.14 -0.46 45.54
CA ARG A 115 -8.94 -1.79 44.94
C ARG A 115 -10.10 -2.20 44.04
N ARG A 116 -11.12 -1.36 43.90
CA ARG A 116 -12.29 -1.64 43.06
C ARG A 116 -12.00 -1.31 41.60
N PRO A 117 -12.52 -2.13 40.66
CA PRO A 117 -12.56 -1.75 39.26
C PRO A 117 -13.49 -0.55 39.10
N LYS A 118 -13.18 0.31 38.13
CA LYS A 118 -14.05 1.41 37.73
C LYS A 118 -15.12 0.86 36.78
N ASP A 119 -16.36 1.22 37.03
CA ASP A 119 -17.50 0.83 36.19
C ASP A 119 -17.27 1.21 34.72
N ASP A 120 -17.78 0.38 33.82
CA ASP A 120 -17.73 0.55 32.35
C ASP A 120 -16.33 0.67 31.72
N THR A 121 -15.29 0.21 32.43
CA THR A 121 -13.90 0.23 31.92
C THR A 121 -13.33 -1.12 31.55
N LEU A 122 -14.11 -2.21 31.64
CA LEU A 122 -13.69 -3.51 31.14
C LEU A 122 -13.51 -3.44 29.62
N ARG A 123 -12.35 -3.87 29.14
CA ARG A 123 -12.01 -3.94 27.71
C ARG A 123 -11.41 -5.30 27.40
N ALA A 124 -11.95 -5.99 26.41
CA ALA A 124 -11.38 -7.21 25.84
C ALA A 124 -10.57 -6.85 24.59
N VAL A 125 -9.30 -7.23 24.55
CA VAL A 125 -8.39 -6.91 23.46
C VAL A 125 -7.65 -8.17 23.01
N GLU A 126 -7.45 -8.33 21.70
CA GLU A 126 -6.48 -9.27 21.17
C GLU A 126 -5.08 -8.65 21.18
N ALA A 127 -4.08 -9.51 21.39
CA ALA A 127 -2.68 -9.18 21.29
C ALA A 127 -1.95 -10.23 20.46
N VAL A 128 -0.89 -9.80 19.76
CA VAL A 128 0.11 -10.71 19.21
C VAL A 128 0.95 -11.24 20.38
N PRO A 129 1.08 -12.56 20.57
CA PRO A 129 1.79 -13.11 21.72
C PRO A 129 3.30 -12.84 21.67
N ALA A 130 3.92 -12.75 22.84
CA ALA A 130 5.36 -12.82 22.98
C ALA A 130 5.93 -14.11 22.34
N GLY A 131 7.14 -14.02 21.79
CA GLY A 131 7.78 -15.04 20.98
C GLY A 131 7.43 -15.00 19.49
N THR A 132 6.43 -14.20 19.09
CA THR A 132 6.10 -14.03 17.68
C THR A 132 7.22 -13.30 16.95
N THR A 133 7.60 -13.78 15.77
CA THR A 133 8.62 -13.16 14.92
C THR A 133 8.04 -12.72 13.59
N PHE A 134 8.39 -11.51 13.16
CA PHE A 134 8.06 -10.99 11.84
C PHE A 134 9.32 -10.69 11.03
N ASP A 135 9.24 -10.89 9.73
CA ASP A 135 10.27 -10.52 8.77
C ASP A 135 9.79 -9.37 7.88
N ALA A 136 10.65 -8.42 7.59
CA ALA A 136 10.37 -7.36 6.63
C ALA A 136 11.59 -7.05 5.77
N THR A 137 11.34 -6.49 4.59
CA THR A 137 12.40 -5.99 3.71
C THR A 137 12.36 -4.46 3.68
N LEU A 138 13.48 -3.81 3.95
CA LEU A 138 13.66 -2.38 3.81
C LEU A 138 14.30 -2.08 2.47
N TRP A 139 13.93 -0.95 1.87
CA TRP A 139 14.52 -0.47 0.61
C TRP A 139 14.89 0.99 0.71
N SER A 140 16.05 1.35 0.17
CA SER A 140 16.53 2.72 0.09
C SER A 140 16.89 3.10 -1.35
N GLN A 141 16.47 4.30 -1.74
CA GLN A 141 16.83 4.95 -2.99
C GLN A 141 17.84 6.10 -2.81
N ALA A 142 18.34 6.31 -1.59
CA ALA A 142 19.34 7.33 -1.29
C ALA A 142 20.73 6.92 -1.79
N ASP A 143 21.53 7.89 -2.21
CA ASP A 143 22.86 7.67 -2.77
C ASP A 143 23.93 7.50 -1.68
N ASP A 144 23.76 8.16 -0.53
CA ASP A 144 24.69 8.13 0.61
C ASP A 144 24.50 6.87 1.47
N ASN A 145 25.06 5.77 1.01
CA ASN A 145 24.81 4.47 1.62
C ASN A 145 25.36 4.34 3.05
N VAL A 146 26.55 4.87 3.35
CA VAL A 146 27.19 4.64 4.66
C VAL A 146 26.37 5.29 5.78
N HIS A 147 25.98 6.55 5.61
CA HIS A 147 25.18 7.24 6.62
C HIS A 147 23.75 6.71 6.69
N VAL A 148 23.17 6.27 5.56
CA VAL A 148 21.86 5.61 5.56
C VAL A 148 21.89 4.32 6.38
N GLU A 149 22.91 3.48 6.19
CA GLU A 149 23.06 2.23 6.92
C GLU A 149 23.23 2.48 8.43
N ALA A 150 24.05 3.48 8.81
CA ALA A 150 24.26 3.88 10.19
C ALA A 150 22.98 4.41 10.85
N LEU A 151 22.26 5.31 10.17
CA LEU A 151 20.99 5.87 10.65
C LEU A 151 19.94 4.78 10.82
N VAL A 152 19.81 3.87 9.85
CA VAL A 152 18.85 2.76 9.91
C VAL A 152 19.18 1.83 11.08
N ALA A 153 20.42 1.38 11.21
CA ALA A 153 20.84 0.51 12.31
C ALA A 153 20.62 1.18 13.67
N GLY A 154 21.11 2.42 13.83
CA GLY A 154 21.02 3.15 15.09
C GLY A 154 19.59 3.50 15.50
N SER A 155 18.72 3.87 14.54
CA SER A 155 17.33 4.19 14.83
C SER A 155 16.47 2.96 15.11
N LEU A 156 16.64 1.86 14.38
CA LEU A 156 15.89 0.62 14.63
C LEU A 156 16.28 -0.03 15.96
N GLN A 157 17.55 0.02 16.35
CA GLN A 157 17.99 -0.49 17.65
C GLN A 157 17.36 0.26 18.84
N ARG A 158 16.91 1.52 18.64
CA ARG A 158 16.22 2.29 19.68
C ARG A 158 14.73 1.98 19.77
N LEU A 159 14.16 1.27 18.80
CA LEU A 159 12.77 0.83 18.86
C LEU A 159 12.63 -0.33 19.85
N THR A 160 12.40 0.00 21.10
CA THR A 160 12.25 -0.98 22.19
C THR A 160 10.82 -1.49 22.35
N ALA A 161 9.83 -0.77 21.81
CA ALA A 161 8.43 -1.19 21.84
C ALA A 161 7.61 -0.67 20.66
N LEU A 162 6.66 -1.49 20.19
CA LEU A 162 5.67 -1.17 19.16
C LEU A 162 4.25 -1.23 19.73
N GLY A 163 3.30 -0.61 19.03
CA GLY A 163 1.87 -0.76 19.32
C GLY A 163 1.36 0.15 20.45
N GLY A 164 0.19 -0.22 20.98
CA GLY A 164 -0.47 0.50 22.07
C GLY A 164 0.08 0.15 23.46
N SER A 165 -0.18 1.01 24.44
CA SER A 165 0.12 0.76 25.88
C SER A 165 1.60 0.44 26.19
N ARG A 166 2.53 0.99 25.39
CA ARG A 166 4.00 0.82 25.55
C ARG A 166 4.49 1.15 26.97
N ASN A 167 3.89 2.16 27.60
CA ASN A 167 4.19 2.57 28.99
C ASN A 167 3.73 1.57 30.06
N ARG A 168 2.90 0.59 29.72
CA ARG A 168 2.43 -0.48 30.60
C ARG A 168 3.18 -1.80 30.39
N GLY A 169 4.28 -1.77 29.65
CA GLY A 169 5.13 -2.95 29.39
C GLY A 169 4.72 -3.79 28.17
N TRP A 170 3.70 -3.38 27.42
CA TRP A 170 3.25 -4.06 26.20
C TRP A 170 4.16 -3.80 25.01
N GLY A 171 4.17 -4.74 24.09
CA GLY A 171 4.73 -4.60 22.76
C GLY A 171 6.23 -4.42 22.73
N ARG A 172 6.95 -4.90 23.75
CA ARG A 172 8.42 -4.89 23.72
C ARG A 172 8.91 -5.69 22.52
N VAL A 173 9.89 -5.17 21.81
CA VAL A 173 10.45 -5.84 20.64
C VAL A 173 11.97 -5.83 20.64
N ARG A 174 12.54 -6.79 19.91
CA ARG A 174 13.93 -6.79 19.47
C ARG A 174 13.94 -6.75 17.95
N ILE A 175 14.72 -5.84 17.37
CA ILE A 175 14.85 -5.72 15.92
C ILE A 175 16.29 -6.02 15.53
N GLU A 176 16.46 -7.03 14.68
CA GLU A 176 17.73 -7.39 14.07
C GLU A 176 17.77 -6.85 12.64
N VAL A 177 18.85 -6.14 12.32
CA VAL A 177 19.06 -5.56 10.99
C VAL A 177 20.07 -6.40 10.24
N GLY A 178 19.66 -6.96 9.11
CA GLY A 178 20.53 -7.74 8.23
C GLY A 178 21.42 -6.87 7.37
N HIS A 179 22.25 -7.52 6.56
CA HIS A 179 23.17 -6.86 5.64
C HIS A 179 22.43 -6.16 4.50
N TRP A 180 22.98 -5.02 4.09
CA TRP A 180 22.51 -4.30 2.92
C TRP A 180 23.08 -4.90 1.65
N ALA A 181 22.20 -5.23 0.72
CA ALA A 181 22.54 -5.71 -0.61
C ALA A 181 22.05 -4.70 -1.66
N THR A 182 22.86 -4.49 -2.70
CA THR A 182 22.39 -3.79 -3.89
C THR A 182 21.40 -4.70 -4.60
N VAL A 183 20.20 -4.18 -4.88
CA VAL A 183 19.26 -4.87 -5.75
C VAL A 183 19.75 -4.67 -7.17
N GLU A 184 20.37 -5.71 -7.74
CA GLU A 184 20.61 -5.75 -9.18
C GLU A 184 19.25 -5.70 -9.87
N SER A 185 19.06 -4.67 -10.70
CA SER A 185 17.88 -4.63 -11.56
C SER A 185 17.96 -5.86 -12.43
N ASN A 186 16.97 -6.76 -12.33
CA ASN A 186 16.81 -7.85 -13.29
C ASN A 186 16.94 -7.28 -14.70
N SER A 187 17.48 -8.11 -15.60
CA SER A 187 17.79 -7.79 -17.00
C SER A 187 16.78 -6.81 -17.61
N PRO A 188 17.23 -5.83 -18.41
CA PRO A 188 16.35 -4.82 -18.99
C PRO A 188 15.11 -5.49 -19.57
N PRO A 189 13.91 -4.88 -19.40
CA PRO A 189 12.68 -5.45 -19.92
C PRO A 189 12.90 -5.81 -21.38
N LYS A 190 12.62 -7.07 -21.72
CA LYS A 190 12.83 -7.56 -23.09
C LYS A 190 11.90 -6.76 -23.99
N LEU A 191 12.48 -5.89 -24.82
CA LEU A 191 11.71 -5.13 -25.80
C LEU A 191 11.18 -6.14 -26.81
N ILE A 192 9.87 -6.39 -26.77
CA ILE A 192 9.20 -7.19 -27.78
C ILE A 192 8.92 -6.22 -28.92
N ALA A 193 9.80 -6.22 -29.92
CA ALA A 193 9.61 -5.39 -31.10
C ALA A 193 8.36 -5.89 -31.83
N GLU A 194 7.29 -5.09 -31.83
CA GLU A 194 6.16 -5.33 -32.71
C GLU A 194 6.62 -5.12 -34.16
N SER A 195 6.63 -6.21 -34.94
CA SER A 195 6.83 -6.16 -36.37
C SER A 195 5.55 -5.64 -37.04
N GLY A 196 5.44 -4.32 -37.16
CA GLY A 196 4.38 -3.63 -37.89
C GLY A 196 4.59 -2.12 -37.90
N GLN A 197 4.47 -1.49 -39.07
CA GLN A 197 4.46 -0.03 -39.27
C GLN A 197 3.24 0.59 -38.60
N SER A 198 3.29 0.77 -37.29
CA SER A 198 2.38 1.61 -36.51
C SER A 198 3.21 2.72 -35.89
N ASP A 199 2.83 3.98 -36.12
CA ASP A 199 3.45 5.15 -35.46
C ASP A 199 3.19 5.18 -33.93
N LEU A 200 2.34 4.28 -33.44
CA LEU A 200 2.09 4.03 -32.02
C LEU A 200 2.87 2.82 -31.54
N HIS A 201 3.86 3.06 -30.68
CA HIS A 201 4.55 2.02 -29.92
C HIS A 201 3.80 1.72 -28.61
N ARG A 202 3.50 0.45 -28.36
CA ARG A 202 2.83 0.00 -27.13
C ARG A 202 3.84 -0.67 -26.19
N LEU A 203 3.91 -0.20 -24.95
CA LEU A 203 4.65 -0.87 -23.87
C LEU A 203 3.66 -1.56 -22.93
N ARG A 204 3.70 -2.88 -22.86
CA ARG A 204 2.94 -3.67 -21.88
C ARG A 204 3.81 -4.02 -20.68
N LEU A 205 3.31 -3.74 -19.48
CA LEU A 205 4.01 -4.00 -18.23
C LEU A 205 3.21 -4.96 -17.37
N ALA A 206 3.84 -6.06 -16.95
CA ALA A 206 3.33 -6.88 -15.85
C ALA A 206 3.91 -6.37 -14.54
N LEU A 207 3.04 -5.87 -13.67
CA LEU A 207 3.42 -5.40 -12.34
C LEU A 207 3.22 -6.51 -11.33
N ARG A 208 4.29 -6.89 -10.63
CA ARG A 208 4.18 -7.77 -9.47
C ARG A 208 3.92 -6.91 -8.23
N VAL A 209 2.80 -7.16 -7.59
CA VAL A 209 2.42 -6.52 -6.34
C VAL A 209 2.77 -7.50 -5.22
N ASP A 210 3.86 -7.22 -4.52
CA ASP A 210 4.33 -8.09 -3.42
C ASP A 210 3.46 -7.93 -2.15
N THR A 211 2.68 -6.85 -2.06
CA THR A 211 1.84 -6.49 -0.90
C THR A 211 0.55 -5.81 -1.38
N PRO A 212 -0.64 -6.09 -0.83
CA PRO A 212 -1.88 -5.46 -1.28
C PRO A 212 -1.77 -3.93 -1.37
N VAL A 213 -2.02 -3.36 -2.56
CA VAL A 213 -1.99 -1.90 -2.75
C VAL A 213 -3.34 -1.33 -2.34
N LEU A 214 -3.35 -0.53 -1.27
CA LEU A 214 -4.54 0.20 -0.83
C LEU A 214 -4.61 1.53 -1.57
N LEU A 215 -5.35 1.57 -2.67
CA LEU A 215 -5.63 2.79 -3.43
C LEU A 215 -7.04 3.24 -3.11
N THR A 216 -7.21 4.43 -2.56
CA THR A 216 -8.55 4.97 -2.28
C THR A 216 -9.17 5.48 -3.56
N ASP A 217 -10.45 5.21 -3.78
CA ASP A 217 -11.21 5.75 -4.91
C ASP A 217 -11.80 7.15 -4.63
N THR A 218 -11.65 7.63 -3.39
CA THR A 218 -12.18 8.89 -2.90
C THR A 218 -11.10 9.78 -2.29
N SER A 219 -11.31 11.08 -2.39
CA SER A 219 -10.54 12.12 -1.67
C SER A 219 -11.17 12.53 -0.34
N VAL A 220 -12.36 12.01 -0.03
CA VAL A 220 -13.08 12.34 1.20
C VAL A 220 -12.54 11.49 2.35
N PRO A 221 -12.06 12.10 3.44
CA PRO A 221 -11.61 11.35 4.61
C PRO A 221 -12.80 10.66 5.29
N GLY A 222 -12.60 9.42 5.70
CA GLY A 222 -13.58 8.61 6.42
C GLY A 222 -12.91 7.40 7.07
N ASP A 223 -13.60 6.77 8.02
CA ASP A 223 -13.07 5.61 8.77
C ASP A 223 -12.96 4.35 7.89
N LEU A 224 -13.83 4.24 6.90
CA LEU A 224 -13.81 3.19 5.88
C LEU A 224 -13.72 3.87 4.50
N LEU A 225 -12.54 3.76 3.89
CA LEU A 225 -12.30 4.29 2.55
C LEU A 225 -12.50 3.16 1.54
N PRO A 226 -13.39 3.34 0.54
CA PRO A 226 -13.48 2.39 -0.54
C PRO A 226 -12.15 2.35 -1.29
N THR A 227 -11.78 1.15 -1.74
CA THR A 227 -10.52 0.90 -2.42
C THR A 227 -10.75 0.55 -3.87
N ALA A 228 -9.89 1.07 -4.75
CA ALA A 228 -9.91 0.75 -6.16
C ALA A 228 -9.49 -0.71 -6.37
N VAL A 229 -10.20 -1.38 -7.28
CA VAL A 229 -9.94 -2.78 -7.67
C VAL A 229 -8.82 -2.93 -8.70
N VAL A 230 -8.33 -1.81 -9.22
CA VAL A 230 -7.28 -1.70 -10.25
C VAL A 230 -6.32 -0.57 -9.85
N VAL A 231 -5.09 -0.59 -10.35
CA VAL A 231 -4.19 0.56 -10.19
C VAL A 231 -4.47 1.54 -11.33
N PRO A 232 -4.98 2.76 -11.05
CA PRO A 232 -5.33 3.68 -12.11
C PRO A 232 -4.10 4.08 -12.94
N GLY A 233 -4.26 4.21 -14.25
CA GLY A 233 -3.21 4.66 -15.16
C GLY A 233 -2.65 6.02 -14.78
N ALA A 234 -3.49 6.90 -14.20
CA ALA A 234 -3.06 8.18 -13.63
C ALA A 234 -2.07 8.01 -12.46
N ALA A 235 -2.27 7.01 -11.59
CA ALA A 235 -1.35 6.71 -10.50
C ALA A 235 -0.02 6.13 -11.04
N LEU A 236 -0.09 5.25 -12.05
CA LEU A 236 1.09 4.72 -12.73
C LEU A 236 1.87 5.80 -13.47
N ARG A 237 1.20 6.73 -14.15
CA ARG A 237 1.81 7.85 -14.87
C ARG A 237 2.78 8.59 -13.97
N GLY A 238 2.37 9.00 -12.78
CA GLY A 238 3.26 9.68 -11.83
C GLY A 238 4.51 8.87 -11.48
N ALA A 239 4.35 7.58 -11.22
CA ALA A 239 5.45 6.68 -10.88
C ALA A 239 6.43 6.49 -12.06
N VAL A 240 5.90 6.24 -13.26
CA VAL A 240 6.71 6.02 -14.48
C VAL A 240 7.44 7.29 -14.90
N LEU A 241 6.76 8.44 -14.92
CA LEU A 241 7.41 9.71 -15.27
C LEU A 241 8.53 10.06 -14.29
N THR A 242 8.34 9.76 -13.00
CA THR A 242 9.39 9.97 -11.99
C THR A 242 10.58 9.04 -12.22
N ALA A 243 10.34 7.79 -12.59
CA ALA A 243 11.40 6.85 -12.95
C ALA A 243 12.14 7.27 -14.23
N LEU A 244 11.41 7.68 -15.27
CA LEU A 244 11.98 8.20 -16.51
C LEU A 244 12.84 9.44 -16.26
N ARG A 245 12.38 10.36 -15.42
CA ARG A 245 13.16 11.55 -15.07
C ARG A 245 14.50 11.20 -14.43
N LYS A 246 14.53 10.15 -13.61
CA LYS A 246 15.76 9.67 -12.95
C LYS A 246 16.73 8.98 -13.92
N VAL A 247 16.21 8.23 -14.88
CA VAL A 247 17.04 7.37 -15.77
C VAL A 247 17.41 8.08 -17.08
N ALA A 248 16.49 8.85 -17.66
CA ALA A 248 16.60 9.44 -18.99
C ALA A 248 16.58 10.99 -18.99
N GLY A 249 16.41 11.62 -17.82
CA GLY A 249 16.39 13.08 -17.68
C GLY A 249 15.00 13.71 -17.76
N ALA A 250 14.94 15.01 -17.43
CA ALA A 250 13.68 15.75 -17.32
C ALA A 250 12.95 15.88 -18.67
N ASP A 251 13.67 16.14 -19.75
CA ASP A 251 13.09 16.38 -21.08
C ASP A 251 12.32 15.14 -21.59
N VAL A 252 12.90 13.95 -21.42
CA VAL A 252 12.26 12.69 -21.82
C VAL A 252 11.00 12.43 -20.99
N ALA A 253 11.05 12.72 -19.69
CA ALA A 253 9.88 12.60 -18.83
C ALA A 253 8.78 13.59 -19.21
N GLU A 254 9.12 14.82 -19.59
CA GLU A 254 8.16 15.84 -20.03
C GLU A 254 7.51 15.48 -21.38
N GLN A 255 8.29 14.96 -22.32
CA GLN A 255 7.78 14.43 -23.57
C GLN A 255 6.83 13.25 -23.34
N ALA A 256 7.23 12.29 -22.49
CA ALA A 256 6.37 11.17 -22.12
C ALA A 256 5.10 11.63 -21.39
N ALA A 257 5.19 12.66 -20.54
CA ALA A 257 4.03 13.22 -19.87
C ALA A 257 3.01 13.80 -20.86
N THR A 258 3.47 14.35 -21.98
CA THR A 258 2.63 14.99 -22.99
C THR A 258 2.07 14.00 -24.01
N HIS A 259 2.86 13.00 -24.41
CA HIS A 259 2.55 12.16 -25.56
C HIS A 259 2.23 10.69 -25.21
N ALA A 260 2.58 10.21 -24.01
CA ALA A 260 2.29 8.83 -23.63
C ALA A 260 0.91 8.70 -22.98
N LEU A 261 0.18 7.66 -23.37
CA LEU A 261 -1.07 7.24 -22.75
C LEU A 261 -0.79 6.12 -21.74
N PHE A 262 -1.42 6.19 -20.57
CA PHE A 262 -1.27 5.22 -19.50
C PHE A 262 -2.61 4.55 -19.24
N GLY A 263 -2.68 3.24 -19.49
CA GLY A 263 -3.82 2.40 -19.14
C GLY A 263 -3.77 1.95 -17.67
N ASP A 264 -4.91 1.48 -17.17
CA ASP A 264 -5.02 0.93 -15.82
C ASP A 264 -4.28 -0.41 -15.69
N ALA A 265 -3.66 -0.67 -14.54
CA ALA A 265 -3.12 -1.99 -14.23
C ALA A 265 -4.27 -2.89 -13.75
N LEU A 266 -4.71 -3.76 -14.66
CA LEU A 266 -5.72 -4.76 -14.39
C LEU A 266 -5.09 -6.00 -13.73
N PRO A 267 -5.81 -6.68 -12.83
CA PRO A 267 -5.35 -7.96 -12.30
C PRO A 267 -5.29 -9.00 -13.42
N VAL A 268 -4.13 -9.63 -13.57
CA VAL A 268 -3.88 -10.66 -14.59
C VAL A 268 -3.63 -12.00 -13.90
N PRO A 269 -4.26 -13.11 -14.32
CA PRO A 269 -3.94 -14.44 -13.81
C PRO A 269 -2.45 -14.77 -14.02
N ALA A 270 -1.80 -15.37 -13.01
CA ALA A 270 -0.36 -15.66 -13.08
C ALA A 270 0.07 -16.44 -14.33
N GLN A 271 -0.81 -17.32 -14.82
CA GLN A 271 -0.59 -18.15 -16.01
C GLN A 271 -0.52 -17.32 -17.32
N ALA A 272 -1.15 -16.14 -17.35
CA ALA A 272 -1.24 -15.29 -18.52
C ALA A 272 -0.07 -14.31 -18.65
N ILE A 273 0.78 -14.19 -17.63
CA ILE A 273 1.98 -13.32 -17.63
C ILE A 273 2.99 -13.74 -18.72
N ALA A 274 3.01 -15.01 -19.11
CA ALA A 274 3.89 -15.50 -20.17
C ALA A 274 3.44 -15.12 -21.59
N GLN A 275 2.22 -14.59 -21.76
CA GLN A 275 1.59 -14.32 -23.06
C GLN A 275 0.96 -12.91 -23.11
N LEU A 276 1.61 -11.92 -22.48
CA LEU A 276 1.11 -10.54 -22.41
C LEU A 276 0.80 -9.94 -23.80
N ASP A 277 1.53 -10.36 -24.84
CA ASP A 277 1.36 -9.86 -26.21
C ASP A 277 -0.01 -10.19 -26.81
N HIS A 278 -0.61 -11.28 -26.37
CA HIS A 278 -1.90 -11.78 -26.86
C HIS A 278 -3.06 -11.41 -25.94
N LEU A 279 -2.78 -10.76 -24.80
CA LEU A 279 -3.82 -10.27 -23.91
C LEU A 279 -4.38 -8.96 -24.44
N GLU A 280 -5.57 -9.04 -25.02
CA GLU A 280 -6.48 -7.92 -25.13
C GLU A 280 -7.30 -7.86 -23.84
N THR A 281 -6.95 -6.93 -22.96
CA THR A 281 -7.77 -6.64 -21.80
C THR A 281 -8.96 -5.81 -22.24
N LEU A 282 -10.10 -6.47 -22.42
CA LEU A 282 -11.38 -5.77 -22.47
C LEU A 282 -11.67 -5.28 -21.04
N PRO A 283 -11.88 -3.98 -20.82
CA PRO A 283 -12.32 -3.52 -19.51
C PRO A 283 -13.60 -4.29 -19.17
N VAL A 284 -13.60 -4.96 -18.02
CA VAL A 284 -14.80 -5.62 -17.50
C VAL A 284 -15.91 -4.58 -17.57
N PRO A 285 -17.07 -4.86 -18.20
CA PRO A 285 -18.09 -3.85 -18.34
C PRO A 285 -18.41 -3.32 -16.95
N LEU A 286 -18.27 -1.99 -16.80
CA LEU A 286 -18.40 -1.25 -15.53
C LEU A 286 -19.73 -1.53 -14.81
N THR A 287 -20.67 -2.17 -15.49
CA THR A 287 -21.94 -2.69 -14.97
C THR A 287 -21.79 -3.79 -13.92
N LEU A 288 -20.68 -4.54 -13.88
CA LEU A 288 -20.43 -5.53 -12.82
C LEU A 288 -20.05 -4.88 -11.47
N GLN A 289 -19.55 -3.64 -11.49
CA GLN A 289 -19.21 -2.87 -10.30
C GLN A 289 -20.28 -1.85 -9.93
N ALA A 290 -21.27 -1.63 -10.81
CA ALA A 290 -22.38 -0.76 -10.51
C ALA A 290 -23.18 -1.36 -9.35
N VAL A 291 -23.19 -0.66 -8.20
CA VAL A 291 -24.09 -0.96 -7.09
C VAL A 291 -25.50 -1.06 -7.67
N LYS A 292 -26.11 -2.25 -7.57
CA LYS A 292 -27.48 -2.48 -8.03
C LYS A 292 -28.36 -1.39 -7.42
N ARG A 293 -28.84 -0.44 -8.24
CA ARG A 293 -29.79 0.58 -7.77
C ARG A 293 -30.96 -0.17 -7.15
N VAL A 294 -31.08 -0.09 -5.83
CA VAL A 294 -32.26 -0.54 -5.12
C VAL A 294 -33.35 0.44 -5.55
N VAL A 295 -34.07 0.08 -6.62
CA VAL A 295 -35.31 0.76 -6.96
C VAL A 295 -36.23 0.49 -5.79
N ASN A 296 -36.51 1.52 -4.98
CA ASN A 296 -37.49 1.45 -3.92
C ASN A 296 -38.79 0.87 -4.52
N LYS A 297 -39.24 -0.28 -4.00
CA LYS A 297 -40.47 -0.96 -4.44
C LYS A 297 -41.70 -0.04 -4.44
N ALA A 298 -41.67 1.05 -3.68
CA ALA A 298 -42.73 2.05 -3.60
C ALA A 298 -42.85 2.97 -4.83
N GLN A 299 -41.86 2.99 -5.74
CA GLN A 299 -41.86 3.81 -6.96
C GLN A 299 -41.78 2.97 -8.25
N ALA A 300 -41.87 1.64 -8.16
CA ALA A 300 -41.96 0.81 -9.34
C ALA A 300 -43.36 1.01 -9.97
N PRO A 301 -43.47 1.50 -11.21
CA PRO A 301 -44.76 1.52 -11.89
C PRO A 301 -45.30 0.09 -11.94
N SER A 302 -46.58 -0.08 -11.60
CA SER A 302 -47.28 -1.35 -11.47
C SER A 302 -47.51 -2.10 -12.80
N GLY A 303 -46.70 -1.81 -13.82
CA GLY A 303 -46.56 -2.61 -15.02
C GLY A 303 -45.15 -3.16 -15.07
N GLY A 304 -45.01 -4.49 -14.99
CA GLY A 304 -43.72 -5.15 -15.16
C GLY A 304 -43.04 -4.65 -16.43
N ARG A 305 -41.77 -4.23 -16.33
CA ARG A 305 -40.98 -3.85 -17.51
C ARG A 305 -40.99 -5.01 -18.49
N ALA A 306 -41.44 -4.75 -19.72
CA ALA A 306 -41.54 -5.74 -20.78
C ALA A 306 -40.18 -6.27 -21.25
N ALA A 307 -39.09 -5.57 -20.94
CA ALA A 307 -37.73 -5.99 -21.23
C ALA A 307 -36.77 -5.63 -20.08
N PRO A 308 -35.66 -6.36 -19.91
CA PRO A 308 -34.57 -5.95 -19.03
C PRO A 308 -34.04 -4.56 -19.39
N TRP A 309 -33.51 -3.83 -18.42
CA TRP A 309 -33.03 -2.45 -18.62
C TRP A 309 -31.92 -2.29 -19.68
N TRP A 310 -31.21 -3.37 -20.03
CA TRP A 310 -30.19 -3.41 -21.08
C TRP A 310 -30.77 -3.68 -22.48
N ALA A 311 -32.04 -4.06 -22.58
CA ALA A 311 -32.77 -4.34 -23.83
C ALA A 311 -33.74 -3.20 -24.20
N GLU A 312 -33.85 -2.17 -23.37
CA GLU A 312 -34.59 -0.96 -23.71
C GLU A 312 -33.71 -0.10 -24.62
N ALA A 313 -34.26 0.39 -25.74
CA ALA A 313 -33.59 1.39 -26.58
C ALA A 313 -33.56 2.73 -25.83
N THR A 314 -32.65 2.86 -24.87
CA THR A 314 -32.44 4.12 -24.16
C THR A 314 -31.80 5.13 -25.10
N THR A 315 -32.60 6.12 -25.50
CA THR A 315 -32.11 7.43 -25.86
C THR A 315 -31.30 7.98 -24.68
N GLY A 316 -29.96 7.92 -24.82
CA GLY A 316 -29.01 8.65 -23.98
C GLY A 316 -29.15 8.42 -22.48
N ALA A 317 -28.68 7.26 -21.99
CA ALA A 317 -28.21 7.26 -20.61
C ALA A 317 -26.99 8.19 -20.53
N PRO A 318 -26.87 9.07 -19.52
CA PRO A 318 -25.64 9.82 -19.31
C PRO A 318 -24.55 8.81 -19.01
N HIS A 319 -23.68 8.58 -19.99
CA HIS A 319 -22.39 7.98 -19.73
C HIS A 319 -21.72 8.83 -18.66
N VAL A 320 -21.23 8.21 -17.59
CA VAL A 320 -20.11 8.78 -16.85
C VAL A 320 -18.90 8.54 -17.75
N THR A 321 -18.79 9.34 -18.81
CA THR A 321 -17.50 9.56 -19.44
C THR A 321 -16.69 10.36 -18.43
N SER A 322 -15.57 9.81 -17.96
CA SER A 322 -14.48 10.72 -17.65
C SER A 322 -14.14 11.37 -18.99
N ASP A 323 -14.46 12.64 -19.18
CA ASP A 323 -14.23 13.38 -20.43
C ASP A 323 -12.74 13.52 -20.81
N SER A 324 -11.85 12.70 -20.24
CA SER A 324 -10.40 12.75 -20.47
C SER A 324 -9.67 11.41 -20.57
N HIS A 325 -10.35 10.24 -20.66
CA HIS A 325 -9.62 8.96 -20.75
C HIS A 325 -10.04 8.06 -21.93
N ALA A 326 -9.00 7.51 -22.56
CA ALA A 326 -8.97 6.87 -23.86
C ALA A 326 -9.60 5.48 -23.94
N ASP A 327 -10.70 5.25 -23.23
CA ASP A 327 -11.56 4.08 -23.46
C ASP A 327 -12.53 4.40 -24.61
N ARG A 328 -11.98 4.71 -25.78
CA ARG A 328 -12.76 4.66 -27.02
C ARG A 328 -12.87 3.20 -27.41
N LEU A 329 -14.03 2.61 -27.14
CA LEU A 329 -14.49 1.41 -27.81
C LEU A 329 -14.21 1.57 -29.31
N ALA A 330 -13.53 0.60 -29.91
CA ALA A 330 -13.36 0.56 -31.35
C ALA A 330 -14.75 0.61 -31.99
N THR A 331 -15.08 1.71 -32.67
CA THR A 331 -16.21 1.74 -33.59
C THR A 331 -15.94 0.68 -34.64
N ALA A 332 -16.75 -0.38 -34.64
CA ALA A 332 -16.80 -1.31 -35.76
C ALA A 332 -17.01 -0.46 -37.02
N ALA A 333 -16.11 -0.63 -38.00
CA ALA A 333 -16.30 -0.05 -39.32
C ALA A 333 -17.68 -0.53 -39.83
N SER A 334 -18.57 0.41 -40.08
CA SER A 334 -19.76 0.17 -40.88
C SER A 334 -19.28 -0.24 -42.26
N ASN A 335 -19.35 -1.53 -42.56
CA ASN A 335 -19.36 -2.01 -43.93
C ASN A 335 -20.73 -1.65 -44.52
N ASP A 336 -20.85 -0.40 -45.01
CA ASP A 336 -21.87 -0.05 -45.99
C ASP A 336 -21.20 -0.06 -47.36
N GLY A 337 -21.36 -1.19 -48.04
CA GLY A 337 -20.83 -1.49 -49.36
C GLY A 337 -21.44 -2.78 -49.88
N ASP A 338 -22.76 -2.74 -50.13
CA ASP A 338 -23.49 -3.25 -51.32
C ASP A 338 -24.98 -3.45 -51.01
#